data_AF-A0AAU3KL57-F1
#
_entry.id   AF-A0AAU3KL57-F1
#
_cell.length_a   1.000
_cell.length_b   1.000
_cell.length_c   1.000
_cell.angle_alpha   90.00
_cell.angle_beta   90.00
_cell.angle_gamma   90.00
#
_symmetry.space_group_name_H-M   'P 1'
#
loop_
_entity.id
_entity.type
_entity.pdbx_description
1 polymer ?
#
loop_
_entity_poly.entity_id
_entity_poly.type
_entity_poly.pdbx_seq_one_letter_code
_entity_poly.pdbx_strand_id
1 'polypeptide(L)' 'MTYLLALIAVVAVAMLCWKAFGPQRPARTGAASAPHKRVIGPDDDPDFLWRLSRQHREGEPGSPDH' A
#
# COMPACT_ATOMS: atom_id res chain seq x y z
N MET A 1 -35.52 -6.41 -28.71
CA MET A 1 -34.06 -6.15 -28.62
C MET A 1 -33.75 -4.85 -27.90
N THR A 2 -34.33 -3.72 -28.32
CA THR A 2 -34.17 -2.42 -27.65
C THR A 2 -34.55 -2.44 -26.16
N TYR A 3 -35.63 -3.13 -25.80
CA TYR A 3 -36.05 -3.30 -24.40
C TYR A 3 -34.99 -4.01 -23.52
N LEU A 4 -34.26 -4.98 -24.07
CA LEU A 4 -33.19 -5.67 -23.35
C LEU A 4 -32.01 -4.72 -23.09
N LEU A 5 -31.62 -3.95 -24.10
CA LEU A 5 -30.57 -2.93 -23.96
C LEU A 5 -30.97 -1.83 -22.98
N ALA A 6 -32.22 -1.37 -23.02
CA ALA A 6 -32.76 -0.40 -22.08
C ALA A 6 -32.74 -0.92 -20.64
N LEU A 7 -33.11 -2.20 -20.42
CA LEU A 7 -33.05 -2.83 -19.10
C LEU A 7 -31.61 -2.88 -18.56
N ILE A 8 -30.64 -3.27 -19.40
CA ILE A 8 -29.23 -3.31 -19.02
C ILE A 8 -28.73 -1.91 -18.66
N ALA A 9 -29.07 -0.89 -19.45
CA ALA A 9 -28.69 0.49 -19.18
C ALA A 9 -29.25 0.98 -17.83
N VAL A 10 -30.52 0.69 -17.53
CA VAL A 10 -31.16 1.04 -16.25
C VAL A 10 -30.44 0.37 -15.07
N VAL A 11 -30.13 -0.93 -15.18
CA VAL A 11 -29.39 -1.67 -14.14
C VAL A 11 -27.99 -1.12 -13.95
N ALA A 12 -27.28 -0.79 -15.03
CA ALA A 12 -25.94 -0.21 -14.97
C ALA A 12 -25.93 1.15 -14.27
N VAL A 13 -26.91 2.02 -14.58
CA VAL A 13 -27.06 3.32 -13.89
C VAL A 13 -27.39 3.12 -12.41
N ALA A 14 -28.30 2.22 -12.07
CA ALA A 14 -28.61 1.92 -10.67
C ALA A 14 -27.39 1.42 -9.88
N MET A 15 -26.57 0.54 -10.49
CA MET A 15 -25.30 0.08 -9.93
C MET A 15 -24.29 1.22 -9.74
N LEU A 16 -24.18 2.13 -10.72
CA LEU A 16 -23.29 3.27 -10.62
C LEU A 16 -23.72 4.25 -9.52
N CYS A 17 -25.02 4.53 -9.43
CA CYS A 17 -25.61 5.33 -8.36
C CYS A 17 -25.39 4.67 -6.99
N TRP A 18 -25.53 3.34 -6.89
CA TRP A 18 -25.22 2.61 -5.66
C TRP A 18 -23.73 2.65 -5.32
N LYS A 19 -22.84 2.61 -6.31
CA LYS A 19 -21.38 2.69 -6.07
C LYS A 19 -20.95 4.10 -5.62
N ALA A 20 -21.58 5.13 -6.17
CA ALA A 20 -21.26 6.53 -5.89
C ALA A 20 -21.93 7.06 -4.61
N PHE A 21 -23.18 6.69 -4.35
CA PHE A 21 -24.01 7.20 -3.26
C PHE A 21 -24.47 6.13 -2.27
N GLY A 22 -24.06 4.86 -2.47
CA GLY A 22 -24.41 3.78 -1.55
C GLY A 22 -23.90 4.06 -0.14
N PRO A 23 -24.43 3.35 0.87
CA PRO A 23 -24.10 3.59 2.27
C PRO A 23 -22.59 3.68 2.42
N GLN A 24 -22.14 4.88 2.77
CA GLN A 24 -20.74 5.16 3.03
C GLN A 24 -20.38 4.24 4.19
N ARG A 25 -19.78 3.07 3.86
CA ARG A 25 -19.25 2.17 4.87
C ARG A 25 -18.40 3.09 5.74
N PRO A 26 -18.66 3.21 7.05
CA PRO A 26 -17.88 4.09 7.91
C PRO A 26 -16.44 3.78 7.55
N ALA A 27 -15.72 4.79 7.09
CA ALA A 27 -14.40 4.62 6.53
C ALA A 27 -13.60 3.83 7.57
N ARG A 28 -13.49 2.51 7.36
CA ARG A 28 -12.39 1.78 7.94
C ARG A 28 -11.24 2.42 7.20
N THR A 29 -10.57 3.30 7.93
CA THR A 29 -9.28 3.92 7.65
C THR A 29 -8.24 2.84 7.26
N GLY A 30 -8.44 2.16 6.13
CA GLY A 30 -7.69 0.95 5.78
C GLY A 30 -8.18 0.16 4.55
N ALA A 31 -8.99 0.75 3.66
CA ALA A 31 -9.33 0.14 2.36
C ALA A 31 -8.65 0.80 1.14
N ALA A 32 -7.69 1.71 1.35
CA ALA A 32 -6.42 1.56 0.64
C ALA A 32 -5.68 0.53 1.47
N SER A 33 -5.33 -0.63 0.89
CA SER A 33 -4.59 -1.73 1.51
C SER A 33 -4.20 -1.41 2.94
N ALA A 34 -4.87 -2.02 3.94
CA ALA A 34 -4.27 -2.20 5.25
C ALA A 34 -2.77 -2.42 4.99
N PRO A 35 -1.84 -1.73 5.69
CA PRO A 35 -0.46 -2.09 5.58
C PRO A 35 -0.44 -3.53 6.04
N HIS A 36 -0.54 -4.45 5.07
CA HIS A 36 0.00 -5.77 5.15
C HIS A 36 1.35 -5.40 5.72
N LYS A 37 1.55 -5.79 6.98
CA LYS A 37 2.86 -5.77 7.59
C LYS A 37 3.68 -6.53 6.57
N ARG A 38 4.24 -5.79 5.61
CA ARG A 38 4.91 -6.37 4.47
C ARG A 38 5.98 -7.14 5.20
N VAL A 39 6.05 -8.43 4.92
CA VAL A 39 7.16 -9.22 5.41
C VAL A 39 8.36 -8.65 4.66
N ILE A 40 8.89 -7.57 5.22
CA ILE A 40 10.06 -6.85 4.78
C ILE A 40 11.19 -7.81 5.11
N GLY A 41 11.92 -8.24 4.08
CA GLY A 41 13.09 -9.07 4.30
C GLY A 41 14.08 -8.32 5.20
N PRO A 42 14.94 -9.01 5.95
CA PRO A 42 15.94 -8.36 6.79
C PRO A 42 16.77 -7.29 6.05
N ASP A 43 16.98 -7.47 4.74
CA ASP A 43 17.73 -6.55 3.87
C ASP A 43 17.01 -5.21 3.59
N ASP A 44 15.68 -5.19 3.68
CA ASP A 44 14.84 -4.01 3.42
C ASP A 44 14.41 -3.29 4.72
N ASP A 45 14.87 -3.76 5.89
CA ASP A 45 14.57 -3.14 7.18
C ASP A 45 15.52 -1.94 7.41
N PRO A 46 14.99 -0.70 7.60
CA PRO A 46 15.82 0.47 7.88
C PRO A 46 16.73 0.28 9.09
N ASP A 47 16.32 -0.48 10.11
CA ASP A 47 17.14 -0.72 11.30
C ASP A 47 18.35 -1.62 10.99
N PHE A 48 18.21 -2.56 10.05
CA PHE A 48 19.30 -3.44 9.62
C PHE A 48 20.35 -2.68 8.80
N LEU A 49 19.89 -1.91 7.81
CA LEU A 49 20.76 -1.06 6.98
C LEU A 49 21.52 -0.04 7.83
N TRP A 50 20.87 0.52 8.85
CA TRP A 50 21.51 1.45 9.77
C TRP A 50 22.66 0.78 10.56
N ARG A 51 22.45 -0.44 11.08
CA ARG A 51 23.49 -1.21 11.77
C ARG A 51 24.67 -1.53 10.85
N LEU A 52 24.42 -1.94 9.61
CA LEU A 52 25.46 -2.21 8.62
C LEU A 52 26.27 -0.95 8.29
N SER A 53 25.60 0.18 8.08
CA SER A 53 26.27 1.47 7.81
C SER A 53 27.15 1.92 8.97
N ARG A 54 26.72 1.65 10.21
CA ARG A 54 27.50 1.93 11.42
C ARG A 54 28.74 1.03 11.51
N GLN A 55 28.58 -0.27 11.28
CA GLN A 55 29.71 -1.21 11.25
C GLN A 55 30.71 -0.88 10.15
N HIS A 56 30.26 -0.47 8.96
CA HIS A 56 31.15 -0.01 7.89
C HIS A 56 31.95 1.25 8.29
N ARG A 57 31.35 2.14 9.10
CA ARG A 57 32.01 3.36 9.58
C ARG A 57 32.95 3.13 10.77
N GLU A 58 32.65 2.14 11.60
CA GLU A 58 33.46 1.76 12.78
C GLU A 58 34.56 0.74 12.42
N GLY A 59 34.38 -0.01 11.32
CA GLY A 59 35.34 -0.94 10.73
C GLY A 59 36.44 -0.27 9.91
N GLU A 60 36.45 1.06 9.84
CA GLU A 60 37.65 1.84 9.52
C GLU A 60 38.24 2.36 10.83
N PRO A 61 38.94 1.50 11.61
CA PRO A 61 39.83 2.01 12.64
C PRO A 61 40.86 2.82 11.88
N GLY A 62 40.88 4.13 12.11
CA GLY A 62 41.77 5.04 11.42
C GLY A 62 43.16 4.42 11.34
N SER A 63 43.73 4.39 10.14
CA SER A 63 45.17 4.26 10.01
C SER A 63 45.75 5.47 10.73
N PRO A 64 46.34 5.31 11.93
CA PRO A 64 47.09 6.39 12.55
C PRO A 64 48.42 6.45 11.80
N ASP A 65 48.97 7.66 11.70
CA ASP A 65 50.20 8.03 11.01
C ASP A 65 51.34 6.98 11.08
N HIS A 66 51.94 6.69 9.92
CA HIS A 66 53.40 6.56 9.81
C HIS A 66 53.93 6.89 8.41
#